data_AF-A0A1H2FPI5-F1
#
_entry.id   AF-A0A1H2FPI5-F1
#
_cell.length_a   1.000
_cell.length_b   1.000
_cell.length_c   1.000
_cell.angle_alpha   90.00
_cell.angle_beta   90.00
_cell.angle_gamma   90.00
#
_symmetry.space_group_name_H-M   'P 1'
#
loop_
_entity.id
_entity.type
_entity.pdbx_description
1 polymer ?
#
loop_
_entity_poly.entity_id
_entity_poly.type
_entity_poly.pdbx_seq_one_letter_code
_entity_poly.pdbx_strand_id
1 'polypeptide(L)'
;MAPVKNRIKRFTPVQRFFHVLLMLCFLIMGATGLSRMYMNTLWGKWMGTFFGGYESCLVIHKVVGIVMIIGFILHFLYLMIKIDWSNFPKSLMGPDSLVPGGKDVRDFFQHIGWLMGLKKLPEFDRWGYWEKFDYWAVFWGMVIIGVTGLMMTFSLFSTQYMPGWVLNVAFWVHRIEAMLAMAHVFIIHFFIAHLRRHNFPMDRSMFEGSADLRTIKNEKPAWIDRLKRSKKLEKKLVTQASNGRIAVFYCFGYAMVAAGLFLLIGALININLVIW
;
A
#
# COMPACT_ATOMS: atom_id res chain seq x y z
N MET A 1 -10.74 -27.23 25.52
CA MET A 1 -10.79 -27.49 24.05
C MET A 1 -9.49 -26.97 23.43
N ALA A 2 -8.84 -27.77 22.58
CA ALA A 2 -7.66 -27.29 21.84
C ALA A 2 -8.08 -26.13 20.90
N PRO A 3 -7.27 -25.09 20.74
CA PRO A 3 -7.65 -23.94 19.93
C PRO A 3 -7.79 -24.34 18.45
N VAL A 4 -8.97 -24.05 17.87
CA VAL A 4 -9.31 -24.42 16.49
C VAL A 4 -8.45 -23.62 15.52
N LYS A 5 -7.73 -24.31 14.63
CA LYS A 5 -6.96 -23.68 13.55
C LYS A 5 -7.87 -23.32 12.37
N ASN A 6 -8.52 -22.17 12.46
CA ASN A 6 -9.46 -21.65 11.45
C ASN A 6 -8.84 -20.59 10.51
N ARG A 7 -7.54 -20.27 10.64
CA ARG A 7 -6.87 -19.26 9.82
C ARG A 7 -5.65 -19.83 9.09
N ILE A 8 -5.24 -19.15 8.03
CA ILE A 8 -4.05 -19.47 7.25
C ILE A 8 -3.04 -18.31 7.31
N LYS A 9 -1.79 -18.61 7.64
CA LYS A 9 -0.70 -17.63 7.68
C LYS A 9 -0.43 -17.08 6.27
N ARG A 10 -0.61 -15.77 6.11
CA ARG A 10 -0.51 -15.05 4.83
C ARG A 10 0.70 -14.13 4.78
N PHE A 11 0.97 -13.40 5.88
CA PHE A 11 2.05 -12.42 5.99
C PHE A 11 3.01 -12.75 7.13
N THR A 12 4.28 -12.45 6.92
CA THR A 12 5.33 -12.56 7.94
C THR A 12 5.37 -11.30 8.82
N PRO A 13 5.91 -11.36 10.05
CA PRO A 13 6.06 -10.17 10.89
C PRO A 13 6.80 -9.01 10.20
N VAL A 14 7.85 -9.32 9.43
CA VAL A 14 8.62 -8.32 8.66
C VAL A 14 7.77 -7.60 7.63
N GLN A 15 6.95 -8.33 6.86
CA GLN A 15 6.04 -7.73 5.88
C GLN A 15 5.00 -6.81 6.53
N ARG A 16 4.50 -7.22 7.70
CA ARG A 16 3.54 -6.43 8.46
C ARG A 16 4.17 -5.15 9.01
N PHE A 17 5.41 -5.24 9.47
CA PHE A 17 6.18 -4.09 9.91
C PHE A 17 6.40 -3.09 8.77
N PHE A 18 6.86 -3.54 7.61
CA PHE A 18 7.02 -2.66 6.43
C PHE A 18 5.70 -1.96 6.07
N HIS A 19 4.58 -2.68 6.11
CA HIS A 19 3.28 -2.08 5.83
C HIS A 19 2.89 -1.01 6.85
N VAL A 20 3.03 -1.28 8.15
CA VAL A 20 2.70 -0.28 9.19
C VAL A 20 3.59 0.95 9.08
N LEU A 21 4.89 0.77 8.86
CA LEU A 21 5.83 1.87 8.65
C LEU A 21 5.45 2.71 7.41
N LEU A 22 5.20 2.05 6.27
CA LEU A 22 4.73 2.70 5.04
C LEU A 22 3.46 3.50 5.30
N MET A 23 2.45 2.91 5.94
CA MET A 23 1.18 3.57 6.22
C MET A 23 1.33 4.81 7.09
N LEU A 24 2.12 4.74 8.18
CA LEU A 24 2.34 5.87 9.07
C LEU A 24 3.11 7.00 8.37
N CYS A 25 4.21 6.67 7.68
CA CYS A 25 4.97 7.66 6.93
C CYS A 25 4.11 8.32 5.85
N PHE A 26 3.31 7.54 5.11
CA PHE A 26 2.45 8.04 4.05
C PHE A 26 1.40 9.04 4.57
N LEU A 27 0.73 8.72 5.68
CA LEU A 27 -0.25 9.63 6.27
C LEU A 27 0.39 10.91 6.81
N ILE A 28 1.56 10.82 7.45
CA ILE A 28 2.27 12.02 7.97
C ILE A 28 2.76 12.90 6.80
N MET A 29 3.33 12.30 5.76
CA MET A 29 3.76 13.03 4.56
C MET A 29 2.56 13.66 3.83
N GLY A 30 1.46 12.92 3.67
CA GLY A 30 0.22 13.45 3.11
C GLY A 30 -0.31 14.65 3.90
N ALA A 31 -0.35 14.56 5.22
CA ALA A 31 -0.83 15.64 6.09
C ALA A 31 0.07 16.88 6.03
N THR A 32 1.40 16.69 6.15
CA THR A 32 2.36 17.82 6.09
C THR A 32 2.44 18.45 4.69
N GLY A 33 2.38 17.64 3.63
CA GLY A 33 2.38 18.11 2.25
C GLY A 33 1.12 18.90 1.90
N LEU A 34 -0.05 18.34 2.23
CA LEU A 34 -1.33 19.03 2.03
C LEU A 34 -1.45 20.29 2.89
N SER A 35 -0.96 20.27 4.14
CA SER A 35 -0.97 21.47 4.98
C SER A 35 -0.21 22.61 4.33
N ARG A 36 0.99 22.37 3.79
CA ARG A 36 1.76 23.40 3.08
C ARG A 36 1.07 23.83 1.79
N MET A 37 0.51 22.90 1.02
CA MET A 37 -0.17 23.21 -0.24
C MET A 37 -1.40 24.10 -0.01
N TYR A 38 -2.11 23.91 1.10
CA TYR A 38 -3.34 24.62 1.44
C TYR A 38 -3.16 25.61 2.60
N MET A 39 -1.96 26.12 2.85
CA MET A 39 -1.67 26.99 4.00
C MET A 39 -2.48 28.31 4.01
N ASN A 40 -3.06 28.71 2.87
CA ASN A 40 -3.92 29.88 2.78
C ASN A 40 -5.38 29.59 3.19
N THR A 41 -5.77 28.33 3.36
CA THR A 41 -7.10 27.93 3.82
C THR A 41 -7.10 27.66 5.33
N LEU A 42 -8.27 27.77 5.96
CA LEU A 42 -8.41 27.43 7.39
C LEU A 42 -8.03 25.98 7.68
N TRP A 43 -8.37 25.06 6.76
CA TRP A 43 -8.07 23.64 6.88
C TRP A 43 -6.56 23.36 6.85
N GLY A 44 -5.83 23.94 5.89
CA GLY A 44 -4.38 23.76 5.80
C GLY A 44 -3.64 24.39 6.97
N LYS A 45 -4.09 25.57 7.45
CA LYS A 45 -3.57 26.22 8.66
C LYS A 45 -3.77 25.36 9.89
N TRP A 46 -4.98 24.83 10.09
CA TRP A 46 -5.31 23.99 11.25
C TRP A 46 -4.44 22.73 11.29
N MET A 47 -4.29 22.02 10.15
CA MET A 47 -3.36 20.89 10.08
C MET A 47 -1.92 21.32 10.33
N GLY A 48 -1.52 22.48 9.82
CA GLY A 48 -0.18 23.02 9.98
C GLY A 48 0.16 23.29 11.44
N THR A 49 -0.76 23.88 12.19
CA THR A 49 -0.59 24.15 13.62
C THR A 49 -0.32 22.88 14.42
N PHE A 50 -0.97 21.76 14.10
CA PHE A 50 -0.71 20.47 14.74
C PHE A 50 0.76 20.02 14.59
N PHE A 51 1.38 20.36 13.45
CA PHE A 51 2.79 20.07 13.17
C PHE A 51 3.74 21.21 13.55
N GLY A 52 3.27 22.29 14.18
CA GLY A 52 4.09 23.44 14.58
C GLY A 52 4.26 24.52 13.50
N GLY A 53 3.36 24.58 12.50
CA GLY A 53 3.31 25.61 11.47
C GLY A 53 3.95 25.22 10.14
N TYR A 54 3.95 26.15 9.18
CA TYR A 54 4.35 25.92 7.79
C TYR A 54 5.78 25.38 7.63
N GLU A 55 6.75 25.97 8.33
CA GLU A 55 8.15 25.53 8.26
C GLU A 55 8.36 24.16 8.91
N SER A 56 7.74 23.93 10.08
CA SER A 56 7.80 22.65 10.79
C SER A 56 7.21 21.52 9.93
N CYS A 57 6.11 21.77 9.19
CA CYS A 57 5.59 20.81 8.23
C CYS A 57 6.63 20.38 7.20
N LEU A 58 7.46 21.30 6.67
CA LEU A 58 8.49 20.95 5.69
C LEU A 58 9.61 20.13 6.31
N VAL A 59 10.07 20.51 7.50
CA VAL A 59 11.09 19.75 8.22
C VAL A 59 10.61 18.32 8.46
N ILE A 60 9.39 18.16 8.99
CA ILE A 60 8.80 16.85 9.23
C ILE A 60 8.61 16.08 7.92
N HIS A 61 8.10 16.73 6.86
CA HIS A 61 7.90 16.08 5.57
C HIS A 61 9.22 15.54 4.99
N LYS A 62 10.30 16.32 5.07
CA LYS A 62 11.64 15.90 4.61
C LYS A 62 12.19 14.75 5.45
N VAL A 63 12.12 14.84 6.78
CA VAL A 63 12.61 13.79 7.68
C VAL A 63 11.84 12.48 7.47
N VAL A 64 10.51 12.53 7.44
CA VAL A 64 9.66 11.36 7.22
C VAL A 64 9.84 10.82 5.80
N GLY A 65 10.05 11.69 4.81
CA GLY A 65 10.40 11.30 3.44
C GLY A 65 11.71 10.51 3.36
N ILE A 66 12.75 10.96 4.08
CA ILE A 66 14.01 10.21 4.18
C ILE A 66 13.80 8.85 4.85
N VAL A 67 13.04 8.80 5.96
CA VAL A 67 12.68 7.53 6.62
C VAL A 67 11.93 6.59 5.68
N MET A 68 11.00 7.12 4.90
CA MET A 68 10.24 6.37 3.91
C MET A 68 11.15 5.80 2.81
N ILE A 69 12.08 6.60 2.29
CA ILE A 69 13.05 6.16 1.26
C ILE A 69 13.95 5.05 1.82
N ILE A 70 14.47 5.21 3.04
CA ILE A 70 15.25 4.16 3.70
C ILE A 70 14.40 2.90 3.87
N GLY A 71 13.16 3.03 4.34
CA GLY A 71 12.22 1.91 4.47
C GLY A 71 11.96 1.19 3.15
N PHE A 72 11.81 1.93 2.05
CA PHE A 72 11.65 1.40 0.70
C PHE A 72 12.90 0.65 0.22
N ILE A 73 14.10 1.21 0.44
CA ILE A 73 15.37 0.54 0.11
C ILE A 73 15.50 -0.76 0.91
N LEU A 74 15.24 -0.74 2.22
CA LEU A 74 15.28 -1.93 3.06
C LEU A 74 14.27 -2.99 2.61
N HIS A 75 13.06 -2.58 2.21
CA HIS A 75 12.07 -3.47 1.63
C HIS A 75 12.56 -4.07 0.30
N PHE A 76 13.15 -3.26 -0.59
CA PHE A 76 13.73 -3.74 -1.83
C PHE A 76 14.85 -4.76 -1.59
N LEU A 77 15.78 -4.47 -0.69
CA LEU A 77 16.85 -5.40 -0.28
C LEU A 77 16.27 -6.69 0.32
N TYR A 78 15.24 -6.58 1.17
CA TYR A 78 14.52 -7.74 1.70
C TYR A 78 13.94 -8.62 0.57
N LEU A 79 13.37 -8.02 -0.48
CA LEU A 79 12.91 -8.76 -1.64
C LEU A 79 14.05 -9.43 -2.40
N MET A 80 15.18 -8.73 -2.61
CA MET A 80 16.36 -9.31 -3.28
C MET A 80 16.89 -10.54 -2.54
N ILE A 81 16.87 -10.54 -1.21
CA ILE A 81 17.25 -11.70 -0.39
C ILE A 81 16.24 -12.85 -0.51
N LYS A 82 14.95 -12.54 -0.75
CA LYS A 82 13.89 -13.55 -0.92
C LYS A 82 13.84 -14.17 -2.31
N ILE A 83 14.46 -13.55 -3.30
CA ILE A 83 14.57 -14.11 -4.64
C ILE A 83 15.50 -15.31 -4.59
N ASP A 84 15.03 -16.43 -5.13
CA ASP A 84 15.89 -17.57 -5.43
C ASP A 84 16.64 -17.29 -6.73
N TRP A 85 17.86 -16.78 -6.59
CA TRP A 85 18.74 -16.41 -7.70
C TRP A 85 19.22 -17.62 -8.51
N SER A 86 19.27 -18.81 -7.89
CA SER A 86 19.67 -20.04 -8.60
C SER A 86 18.66 -20.49 -9.65
N ASN A 87 17.39 -20.10 -9.46
CA ASN A 87 16.27 -20.41 -10.36
C ASN A 87 15.74 -19.16 -11.09
N PHE A 88 16.55 -18.11 -11.22
CA PHE A 88 16.17 -16.91 -11.96
C PHE A 88 16.05 -17.19 -13.48
N PRO A 89 15.05 -16.65 -14.20
CA PRO A 89 13.96 -15.77 -13.75
C PRO A 89 12.70 -16.52 -13.27
N LYS A 90 12.67 -17.86 -13.31
CA LYS A 90 11.48 -18.66 -12.95
C LYS A 90 10.99 -18.39 -11.52
N SER A 91 11.90 -18.14 -10.58
CA SER A 91 11.56 -17.79 -9.20
C SER A 91 10.72 -16.51 -9.07
N LEU A 92 10.88 -15.55 -10.00
CA LEU A 92 10.09 -14.31 -10.06
C LEU A 92 8.75 -14.47 -10.77
N MET A 93 8.58 -15.51 -11.59
CA MET A 93 7.35 -15.77 -12.35
C MET A 93 6.40 -16.72 -11.62
N GLY A 94 6.78 -17.17 -10.41
CA GLY A 94 6.00 -18.10 -9.61
C GLY A 94 4.71 -17.48 -9.05
N PRO A 95 3.74 -18.32 -8.65
CA PRO A 95 2.45 -17.85 -8.11
C PRO A 95 2.54 -17.16 -6.75
N ASP A 96 3.67 -17.30 -6.05
CA ASP A 96 3.95 -16.61 -4.80
C ASP A 96 4.61 -15.24 -5.00
N SER A 97 4.98 -14.89 -6.25
CA SER A 97 5.56 -13.62 -6.65
C SER A 97 4.50 -12.53 -6.84
N LEU A 98 4.89 -11.29 -6.53
CA LEU A 98 4.09 -10.08 -6.80
C LEU A 98 4.41 -9.46 -8.17
N VAL A 99 5.36 -10.02 -8.94
CA VAL A 99 5.63 -9.56 -10.31
C VAL A 99 4.42 -9.92 -11.19
N PRO A 100 3.84 -8.97 -11.94
CA PRO A 100 2.75 -9.23 -12.87
C PRO A 100 3.26 -10.07 -14.04
N GLY A 101 2.44 -10.98 -14.53
CA GLY A 101 2.75 -11.82 -15.69
C GLY A 101 1.53 -12.06 -16.57
N GLY A 102 1.70 -12.83 -17.65
CA GLY A 102 0.64 -13.07 -18.63
C GLY A 102 -0.63 -13.72 -18.06
N LYS A 103 -0.53 -14.48 -16.95
CA LYS A 103 -1.69 -14.98 -16.23
C LYS A 103 -2.55 -13.85 -15.66
N ASP A 104 -1.95 -12.79 -15.11
CA ASP A 104 -2.69 -11.69 -14.50
C ASP A 104 -3.55 -10.95 -15.54
N VAL A 105 -3.03 -10.78 -16.76
CA VAL A 105 -3.78 -10.21 -17.90
C VAL A 105 -4.94 -11.12 -18.31
N ARG A 106 -4.69 -12.43 -18.41
CA ARG A 106 -5.75 -13.41 -18.71
C ARG A 106 -6.84 -13.41 -17.64
N ASP A 107 -6.44 -13.42 -16.37
CA ASP A 107 -7.34 -13.42 -15.23
C ASP A 107 -8.16 -12.12 -15.21
N PHE A 108 -7.59 -10.97 -15.55
CA PHE A 108 -8.31 -9.69 -15.70
C PHE A 108 -9.45 -9.78 -16.73
N PHE A 109 -9.14 -10.19 -17.98
CA PHE A 109 -10.16 -10.31 -19.02
C PHE A 109 -11.17 -11.42 -18.74
N GLN A 110 -10.75 -12.49 -18.06
CA GLN A 110 -11.67 -13.53 -17.60
C GLN A 110 -12.60 -13.01 -16.50
N HIS A 111 -12.09 -12.20 -15.57
CA HIS A 111 -12.88 -11.59 -14.51
C HIS A 111 -13.91 -10.61 -15.08
N ILE A 112 -13.54 -9.79 -16.07
CA ILE A 112 -14.48 -8.95 -16.81
C ILE A 112 -15.56 -9.78 -17.50
N GLY A 113 -15.17 -10.87 -18.19
CA GLY A 113 -16.13 -11.79 -18.81
C GLY A 113 -17.08 -12.41 -17.78
N TRP A 114 -16.60 -12.73 -16.58
CA TRP A 114 -17.44 -13.24 -15.49
C TRP A 114 -18.42 -12.18 -14.95
N LEU A 115 -17.97 -10.93 -14.80
CA LEU A 115 -18.86 -9.81 -14.42
C LEU A 115 -19.99 -9.60 -15.45
N MET A 116 -19.71 -9.86 -16.73
CA MET A 116 -20.71 -9.82 -17.81
C MET A 116 -21.52 -11.13 -17.95
N GLY A 117 -21.30 -12.13 -17.09
CA GLY A 117 -21.97 -13.43 -17.15
C GLY A 117 -21.50 -14.36 -18.29
N LEU A 118 -20.44 -14.00 -19.01
CA LEU A 118 -19.95 -14.72 -20.20
C LEU A 118 -18.88 -15.78 -19.90
N LYS A 119 -18.21 -15.68 -18.75
CA LYS A 119 -17.10 -16.58 -18.35
C LYS A 119 -17.26 -17.05 -16.92
N LYS A 120 -16.60 -18.16 -16.58
CA LYS A 120 -16.46 -18.60 -15.18
C LYS A 120 -15.50 -17.69 -14.43
N LEU A 121 -15.73 -17.52 -13.13
CA LEU A 121 -14.84 -16.77 -12.23
C LEU A 121 -13.41 -17.31 -12.35
N PRO A 122 -12.38 -16.44 -12.47
CA PRO A 122 -10.99 -16.91 -12.51
C PRO A 122 -10.61 -17.60 -11.20
N GLU A 123 -9.88 -18.70 -11.31
CA GLU A 123 -9.29 -19.36 -10.15
C GLU A 123 -8.02 -18.61 -9.73
N PHE A 124 -8.20 -17.68 -8.80
CA PHE A 124 -7.09 -16.89 -8.29
C PHE A 124 -6.17 -17.73 -7.40
N ASP A 125 -4.88 -17.46 -7.55
CA ASP A 125 -3.84 -17.99 -6.69
C ASP A 125 -3.64 -17.08 -5.46
N ARG A 126 -2.50 -17.18 -4.78
CA ARG A 126 -2.17 -16.41 -3.59
C ARG A 126 -2.40 -14.91 -3.80
N TRP A 127 -2.09 -14.43 -5.00
CA TRP A 127 -2.28 -13.06 -5.43
C TRP A 127 -3.24 -13.02 -6.62
N GLY A 128 -4.20 -12.11 -6.58
CA GLY A 128 -5.02 -11.71 -7.72
C GLY A 128 -4.34 -10.57 -8.48
N TYR A 129 -4.73 -10.36 -9.74
CA TYR A 129 -4.13 -9.33 -10.57
C TYR A 129 -4.25 -7.93 -9.94
N TRP A 130 -5.36 -7.63 -9.26
CA TRP A 130 -5.57 -6.33 -8.61
C TRP A 130 -4.67 -6.13 -7.39
N GLU A 131 -4.35 -7.18 -6.63
CA GLU A 131 -3.42 -7.08 -5.49
C GLU A 131 -2.00 -6.79 -5.98
N LYS A 132 -1.61 -7.39 -7.12
CA LYS A 132 -0.33 -7.07 -7.75
C LYS A 132 -0.31 -5.67 -8.33
N PHE A 133 -1.38 -5.26 -9.01
CA PHE A 133 -1.51 -3.89 -9.53
C PHE A 133 -1.43 -2.86 -8.40
N ASP A 134 -2.16 -3.07 -7.31
CA ASP A 134 -2.15 -2.21 -6.12
C ASP A 134 -0.73 -2.10 -5.51
N TYR A 135 -0.03 -3.24 -5.37
CA TYR A 135 1.35 -3.27 -4.91
C TYR A 135 2.30 -2.48 -5.82
N TRP A 136 2.19 -2.64 -7.14
CA TRP A 136 3.09 -1.98 -8.09
C TRP A 136 2.78 -0.51 -8.33
N ALA A 137 1.51 -0.10 -8.22
CA ALA A 137 1.13 1.30 -8.24
C ALA A 137 1.87 2.08 -7.15
N VAL A 138 1.84 1.57 -5.92
CA VAL A 138 2.59 2.16 -4.80
C VAL A 138 4.10 2.04 -5.01
N PHE A 139 4.60 0.88 -5.47
CA PHE A 139 6.03 0.67 -5.68
C PHE A 139 6.65 1.67 -6.66
N TRP A 140 6.01 1.93 -7.80
CA TRP A 140 6.49 2.91 -8.78
C TRP A 140 6.29 4.35 -8.30
N GLY A 141 5.15 4.64 -7.67
CA GLY A 141 4.91 5.97 -7.11
C GLY A 141 5.96 6.35 -6.07
N MET A 142 6.40 5.39 -5.25
CA MET A 142 7.51 5.56 -4.31
C MET A 142 8.83 5.97 -4.98
N VAL A 143 9.14 5.40 -6.16
CA VAL A 143 10.34 5.78 -6.92
C VAL A 143 10.21 7.21 -7.44
N ILE A 144 9.08 7.56 -8.06
CA ILE A 144 8.85 8.88 -8.66
C ILE A 144 8.86 9.98 -7.58
N ILE A 145 8.04 9.82 -6.53
CA ILE A 145 7.95 10.81 -5.44
C ILE A 145 9.25 10.87 -4.62
N GLY A 146 9.93 9.73 -4.43
CA GLY A 146 11.20 9.66 -3.71
C GLY A 146 12.31 10.40 -4.45
N VAL A 147 12.48 10.14 -5.75
CA VAL A 147 13.51 10.80 -6.57
C VAL A 147 13.25 12.30 -6.66
N THR A 148 12.04 12.70 -7.03
CA THR A 148 11.69 14.13 -7.12
C THR A 148 11.81 14.85 -5.77
N GLY A 149 11.47 14.18 -4.66
CA GLY A 149 11.63 14.72 -3.31
C GLY A 149 13.10 14.91 -2.91
N LEU A 150 13.98 13.97 -3.26
CA LEU A 150 15.41 14.09 -3.04
C LEU A 150 16.02 15.21 -3.88
N MET A 151 15.60 15.33 -5.14
CA MET A 151 16.06 16.41 -6.02
C MET A 151 15.76 17.80 -5.43
N MET A 152 14.55 17.99 -4.92
CA MET A 152 14.17 19.26 -4.28
C MET A 152 14.83 19.46 -2.92
N THR A 153 14.99 18.39 -2.13
CA THR A 153 15.64 18.45 -0.81
C THR A 153 17.11 18.83 -0.93
N PHE A 154 17.81 18.31 -1.94
CA PHE A 154 19.21 18.57 -2.25
C PHE A 154 19.32 19.35 -3.56
N SER A 155 18.61 20.47 -3.67
CA SER A 155 18.50 21.26 -4.90
C SER A 155 19.85 21.73 -5.42
N LEU A 156 20.71 22.27 -4.54
CA LEU A 156 22.07 22.72 -4.90
C LEU A 156 22.94 21.61 -5.47
N PHE A 157 22.86 20.41 -4.92
CA PHE A 157 23.57 19.24 -5.45
C PHE A 157 22.98 18.80 -6.80
N SER A 158 21.65 18.76 -6.89
CA SER A 158 20.95 18.36 -8.11
C SER A 158 21.30 19.28 -9.29
N THR A 159 21.35 20.60 -9.06
CA THR A 159 21.65 21.59 -10.11
C THR A 159 23.11 21.60 -10.57
N GLN A 160 24.01 20.85 -9.92
CA GLN A 160 25.35 20.59 -10.45
C GLN A 160 25.34 19.62 -11.64
N TYR A 161 24.32 18.75 -11.73
CA TYR A 161 24.21 17.72 -12.77
C TYR A 161 23.09 17.98 -13.77
N MET A 162 22.19 18.93 -13.50
CA MET A 162 21.07 19.26 -14.39
C MET A 162 20.69 20.75 -14.34
N PRO A 163 20.04 21.28 -15.40
CA PRO A 163 19.56 22.66 -15.40
C PRO A 163 18.49 22.92 -14.32
N GLY A 164 18.44 24.16 -13.81
CA GLY A 164 17.49 24.55 -12.75
C GLY A 164 16.01 24.37 -13.10
N TRP A 165 15.63 24.47 -14.38
CA TRP A 165 14.23 24.25 -14.80
C TRP A 165 13.74 22.83 -14.51
N VAL A 166 14.64 21.85 -14.42
CA VAL A 166 14.29 20.46 -14.08
C VAL A 166 13.71 20.37 -12.67
N LEU A 167 14.12 21.24 -11.74
CA LEU A 167 13.54 21.29 -10.40
C LEU A 167 12.07 21.76 -10.42
N ASN A 168 11.69 22.63 -11.34
CA ASN A 168 10.29 23.05 -11.51
C ASN A 168 9.44 21.88 -12.01
N VAL A 169 9.97 21.09 -12.95
CA VAL A 169 9.31 19.86 -13.43
C VAL A 169 9.21 18.83 -12.31
N ALA A 170 10.29 18.62 -11.55
CA ALA A 170 10.30 17.72 -10.41
C ALA A 170 9.27 18.11 -9.35
N PHE A 171 9.13 19.41 -9.04
CA PHE A 171 8.11 19.91 -8.14
C PHE A 171 6.69 19.62 -8.65
N TRP A 172 6.43 19.85 -9.93
CA TRP A 172 5.13 19.58 -10.54
C TRP A 172 4.78 18.08 -10.52
N VAL A 173 5.73 17.23 -10.94
CA VAL A 173 5.60 15.77 -10.91
C VAL A 173 5.40 15.26 -9.48
N HIS A 174 6.18 15.75 -8.51
CA HIS A 174 6.06 15.34 -7.10
C HIS A 174 4.66 15.62 -6.56
N ARG A 175 4.09 16.79 -6.87
CA ARG A 175 2.74 17.16 -6.43
C ARG A 175 1.66 16.29 -7.06
N ILE A 176 1.74 16.06 -8.36
CA ILE A 176 0.76 15.23 -9.07
C ILE A 176 0.83 13.79 -8.58
N GLU A 177 2.04 13.24 -8.48
CA GLU A 177 2.24 11.88 -7.98
C GLU A 177 1.74 11.72 -6.55
N ALA A 178 1.98 12.71 -5.68
CA ALA A 178 1.42 12.70 -4.33
C ALA A 178 -0.11 12.62 -4.34
N MET A 179 -0.78 13.40 -5.18
CA MET A 179 -2.25 13.38 -5.27
C MET A 179 -2.76 12.07 -5.87
N LEU A 180 -2.10 11.54 -6.90
CA LEU A 180 -2.43 10.24 -7.50
C LEU A 180 -2.26 9.10 -6.49
N ALA A 181 -1.15 9.08 -5.74
CA ALA A 181 -0.90 8.08 -4.71
C ALA A 181 -1.95 8.16 -3.60
N MET A 182 -2.32 9.37 -3.14
CA MET A 182 -3.38 9.55 -2.14
C MET A 182 -4.73 9.09 -2.66
N ALA A 183 -5.11 9.47 -3.88
CA ALA A 183 -6.35 9.01 -4.50
C ALA A 183 -6.39 7.48 -4.65
N HIS A 184 -5.30 6.87 -5.13
CA HIS A 184 -5.19 5.41 -5.28
C HIS A 184 -5.34 4.70 -3.93
N VAL A 185 -4.59 5.12 -2.90
CA VAL A 185 -4.64 4.48 -1.58
C VAL A 185 -6.02 4.68 -0.92
N PHE A 186 -6.55 5.90 -0.92
CA PHE A 186 -7.78 6.20 -0.19
C PHE A 186 -9.05 5.73 -0.89
N ILE A 187 -9.04 5.59 -2.21
CA ILE A 187 -10.18 5.12 -2.98
C ILE A 187 -10.04 3.61 -3.22
N ILE A 188 -8.99 3.18 -3.90
CA ILE A 188 -8.86 1.80 -4.38
C ILE A 188 -8.42 0.88 -3.24
N HIS A 189 -7.31 1.19 -2.58
CA HIS A 189 -6.76 0.31 -1.55
C HIS A 189 -7.72 0.18 -0.35
N PHE A 190 -8.26 1.29 0.16
CA PHE A 190 -9.24 1.25 1.25
C PHE A 190 -10.52 0.54 0.85
N PHE A 191 -11.04 0.71 -0.37
CA PHE A 191 -12.21 -0.04 -0.82
C PHE A 191 -11.94 -1.56 -0.80
N ILE A 192 -10.80 -2.00 -1.33
CA ILE A 192 -10.42 -3.41 -1.37
C ILE A 192 -10.26 -3.98 0.05
N ALA A 193 -9.62 -3.22 0.94
CA ALA A 193 -9.35 -3.63 2.31
C ALA A 193 -10.59 -3.58 3.22
N HIS A 194 -11.55 -2.66 3.01
CA HIS A 194 -12.65 -2.43 3.96
C HIS A 194 -14.05 -2.74 3.41
N LEU A 195 -14.29 -2.55 2.12
CA LEU A 195 -15.65 -2.55 1.56
C LEU A 195 -15.98 -3.81 0.74
N ARG A 196 -15.00 -4.66 0.42
CA ARG A 196 -15.28 -5.96 -0.21
C ARG A 196 -16.12 -6.82 0.72
N ARG A 197 -17.17 -7.47 0.21
CA ARG A 197 -18.10 -8.33 0.97
C ARG A 197 -17.42 -9.29 1.94
N HIS A 198 -16.31 -9.91 1.54
CA HIS A 198 -15.58 -10.89 2.34
C HIS A 198 -14.67 -10.29 3.41
N ASN A 199 -14.34 -9.01 3.26
CA ASN A 199 -13.47 -8.24 4.14
C ASN A 199 -14.27 -7.28 5.03
N PHE A 200 -15.52 -6.97 4.69
CA PHE A 200 -16.32 -6.03 5.46
C PHE A 200 -16.47 -6.49 6.92
N PRO A 201 -16.20 -5.59 7.90
CA PRO A 201 -15.94 -4.16 7.73
C PRO A 201 -14.45 -3.75 7.59
N MET A 202 -13.51 -4.69 7.74
CA MET A 202 -12.08 -4.52 7.45
C MET A 202 -11.33 -5.86 7.33
N ASP A 203 -10.45 -5.98 6.33
CA ASP A 203 -9.46 -7.05 6.24
C ASP A 203 -8.34 -6.86 7.28
N ARG A 204 -8.41 -7.64 8.35
CA ARG A 204 -7.38 -7.67 9.39
C ARG A 204 -6.13 -8.49 9.02
N SER A 205 -6.04 -9.07 7.83
CA SER A 205 -4.97 -10.01 7.48
C SER A 205 -3.58 -9.39 7.57
N MET A 206 -3.42 -8.11 7.22
CA MET A 206 -2.14 -7.42 7.34
C MET A 206 -1.75 -7.13 8.79
N PHE A 207 -2.73 -6.89 9.68
CA PHE A 207 -2.46 -6.65 11.10
C PHE A 207 -2.32 -7.94 11.89
N GLU A 208 -3.00 -9.02 11.52
CA GLU A 208 -2.91 -10.31 12.23
C GLU A 208 -1.80 -11.20 11.65
N GLY A 209 -1.50 -11.07 10.36
CA GLY A 209 -0.60 -11.94 9.60
C GLY A 209 -1.25 -13.22 9.06
N SER A 210 -2.53 -13.42 9.32
CA SER A 210 -3.30 -14.58 8.88
C SER A 210 -4.67 -14.15 8.36
N ALA A 211 -5.21 -14.93 7.42
CA ALA A 211 -6.52 -14.72 6.82
C ALA A 211 -7.49 -15.85 7.22
N ASP A 212 -8.80 -15.58 7.17
CA ASP A 212 -9.81 -16.61 7.45
C ASP A 212 -9.76 -17.73 6.41
N LEU A 213 -9.66 -18.98 6.86
CA LEU A 213 -9.49 -20.11 5.95
C LEU A 213 -10.72 -20.34 5.07
N ARG A 214 -11.93 -20.09 5.58
CA ARG A 214 -13.17 -20.27 4.81
C ARG A 214 -13.25 -19.21 3.71
N THR A 215 -12.95 -17.96 4.03
CA THR A 215 -12.86 -16.88 3.03
C THR A 215 -11.82 -17.20 1.96
N ILE A 216 -10.60 -17.58 2.35
CA ILE A 216 -9.52 -17.88 1.39
C ILE A 216 -9.85 -19.06 0.49
N LYS A 217 -10.56 -20.10 0.98
CA LYS A 217 -11.02 -21.22 0.14
C LYS A 217 -11.93 -20.75 -1.01
N ASN A 218 -12.73 -19.72 -0.77
CA ASN A 218 -13.63 -19.16 -1.78
C ASN A 218 -12.92 -18.18 -2.71
N GLU A 219 -12.08 -17.29 -2.15
CA GLU A 219 -11.43 -16.24 -2.93
C GLU A 219 -10.21 -16.74 -3.72
N LYS A 220 -9.42 -17.65 -3.14
CA LYS A 220 -8.13 -18.12 -3.67
C LYS A 220 -8.09 -19.67 -3.76
N PRO A 221 -9.01 -20.31 -4.48
CA PRO A 221 -9.10 -21.77 -4.51
C PRO A 221 -7.83 -22.44 -5.05
N ALA A 222 -7.23 -21.88 -6.11
CA ALA A 222 -5.99 -22.41 -6.69
C ALA A 222 -4.81 -22.39 -5.70
N TRP A 223 -4.76 -21.38 -4.82
CA TRP A 223 -3.74 -21.31 -3.77
C TRP A 223 -3.89 -22.45 -2.76
N ILE A 224 -5.12 -22.69 -2.29
CA ILE A 224 -5.43 -23.76 -1.35
C ILE A 224 -5.11 -25.13 -1.96
N ASP A 225 -5.48 -25.35 -3.21
CA ASP A 225 -5.23 -26.62 -3.87
C ASP A 225 -3.74 -26.87 -4.13
N ARG A 226 -2.96 -25.84 -4.48
CA ARG A 226 -1.49 -25.96 -4.51
C ARG A 226 -0.94 -26.34 -3.14
N LEU A 227 -1.42 -25.73 -2.07
CA LEU A 227 -0.95 -26.02 -0.71
C LEU A 227 -1.30 -27.43 -0.25
N LYS A 228 -2.47 -27.97 -0.66
CA LYS A 228 -2.83 -29.36 -0.42
C LYS A 228 -1.92 -30.32 -1.19
N ARG A 229 -1.76 -30.11 -2.51
CA ARG A 229 -0.90 -30.95 -3.37
C ARG A 229 0.55 -30.99 -2.88
N SER A 230 1.05 -29.86 -2.37
CA SER A 230 2.41 -29.77 -1.81
C SER A 230 2.53 -30.17 -0.33
N LYS A 231 1.46 -30.67 0.31
CA LYS A 231 1.42 -31.05 1.73
C LYS A 231 1.90 -29.92 2.68
N LYS A 232 1.70 -28.66 2.30
CA LYS A 232 2.11 -27.45 3.05
C LYS A 232 0.97 -26.76 3.78
N LEU A 233 -0.29 -27.16 3.54
CA LEU A 233 -1.47 -26.51 4.11
C LEU A 233 -1.44 -26.54 5.65
N GLU A 234 -1.29 -27.71 6.26
CA GLU A 234 -1.31 -27.89 7.71
C GLU A 234 -0.26 -27.04 8.44
N LYS A 235 0.93 -26.91 7.85
CA LYS A 235 2.03 -26.08 8.37
C LYS A 235 1.72 -24.59 8.38
N LYS A 236 0.75 -24.14 7.56
CA LYS A 236 0.31 -22.75 7.49
C LYS A 236 -0.94 -22.46 8.31
N LEU A 237 -1.60 -23.50 8.83
CA LEU A 237 -2.79 -23.33 9.66
C LEU A 237 -2.42 -22.78 11.04
N VAL A 238 -3.06 -21.69 11.43
CA VAL A 238 -2.83 -20.99 12.68
C VAL A 238 -4.14 -20.72 13.40
N THR A 239 -4.05 -20.52 14.70
CA THR A 239 -5.18 -20.11 15.54
C THR A 239 -5.42 -18.63 15.37
N GLN A 240 -6.66 -18.21 15.55
CA GLN A 240 -7.05 -16.81 15.57
C GLN A 240 -6.40 -16.05 16.74
N ALA A 241 -6.13 -14.76 16.54
CA ALA A 241 -5.71 -13.86 17.60
C ALA A 241 -6.80 -13.71 18.69
N SER A 242 -6.39 -13.31 19.89
CA SER A 242 -7.33 -13.02 20.98
C SER A 242 -8.25 -11.84 20.64
N ASN A 243 -9.45 -11.82 21.23
CA ASN A 243 -10.45 -10.77 20.99
C ASN A 243 -9.90 -9.36 21.25
N GLY A 244 -9.07 -9.18 22.28
CA GLY A 244 -8.43 -7.90 22.56
C GLY A 244 -7.49 -7.42 21.44
N ARG A 245 -6.67 -8.32 20.86
CA ARG A 245 -5.82 -7.97 19.71
C ARG A 245 -6.65 -7.64 18.47
N ILE A 246 -7.75 -8.36 18.26
CA ILE A 246 -8.67 -8.10 17.15
C ILE A 246 -9.28 -6.70 17.28
N ALA A 247 -9.74 -6.32 18.48
CA ALA A 247 -10.25 -4.98 18.75
C ALA A 247 -9.20 -3.91 18.43
N VAL A 248 -7.94 -4.10 18.89
CA VAL A 248 -6.83 -3.19 18.56
C VAL A 248 -6.63 -3.05 17.05
N PHE A 249 -6.68 -4.16 16.30
CA PHE A 249 -6.53 -4.10 14.84
C PHE A 249 -7.63 -3.27 14.18
N TYR A 250 -8.89 -3.45 14.57
CA TYR A 250 -10.00 -2.64 14.05
C TYR A 250 -9.90 -1.18 14.45
N CYS A 251 -9.64 -0.88 15.72
CA CYS A 251 -9.50 0.50 16.19
C CYS A 251 -8.37 1.22 15.44
N PHE A 252 -7.21 0.57 15.31
CA PHE A 252 -6.07 1.14 14.60
C PHE A 252 -6.38 1.32 13.11
N GLY A 253 -6.90 0.29 12.43
CA GLY A 253 -7.24 0.37 11.01
C GLY A 253 -8.27 1.45 10.70
N TYR A 254 -9.33 1.57 11.50
CA TYR A 254 -10.33 2.63 11.32
C TYR A 254 -9.79 4.02 11.60
N ALA A 255 -8.88 4.18 12.58
CA ALA A 255 -8.23 5.47 12.81
C ALA A 255 -7.40 5.90 11.58
N MET A 256 -6.67 4.96 10.96
CA MET A 256 -5.89 5.24 9.75
C MET A 256 -6.78 5.57 8.55
N VAL A 257 -7.91 4.85 8.38
CA VAL A 257 -8.89 5.17 7.33
C VAL A 257 -9.52 6.54 7.56
N ALA A 258 -9.94 6.85 8.79
CA ALA A 258 -10.51 8.14 9.12
C ALA A 258 -9.53 9.29 8.85
N ALA A 259 -8.25 9.10 9.21
CA ALA A 259 -7.19 10.06 8.87
C ALA A 259 -7.03 10.23 7.36
N GLY A 260 -6.97 9.13 6.60
CA GLY A 260 -6.87 9.18 5.14
C GLY A 260 -8.07 9.85 4.47
N LEU A 261 -9.28 9.52 4.89
CA LEU A 261 -10.51 10.15 4.39
C LEU A 261 -10.58 11.64 4.75
N PHE A 262 -10.16 12.03 5.94
CA PHE A 262 -10.04 13.43 6.33
C PHE A 262 -9.10 14.19 5.38
N LEU A 263 -7.95 13.63 5.05
CA LEU A 263 -7.01 14.22 4.10
C LEU A 263 -7.60 14.30 2.69
N LEU A 264 -8.24 13.24 2.21
CA LEU A 264 -8.85 13.19 0.87
C LEU A 264 -9.98 14.22 0.73
N ILE A 265 -10.95 14.19 1.65
CA ILE A 265 -12.12 15.05 1.61
C ILE A 265 -11.70 16.51 1.77
N GLY A 266 -10.77 16.80 2.69
CA GLY A 266 -10.20 18.13 2.86
C GLY A 266 -9.53 18.65 1.58
N ALA A 267 -8.72 17.81 0.91
CA ALA A 267 -8.10 18.17 -0.36
C ALA A 267 -9.14 18.43 -1.46
N LEU A 268 -10.19 17.60 -1.57
CA LEU A 268 -11.25 17.76 -2.57
C LEU A 268 -12.07 19.04 -2.36
N ILE A 269 -12.46 19.34 -1.11
CA ILE A 269 -13.21 20.57 -0.79
C ILE A 269 -12.41 21.82 -1.15
N ASN A 270 -11.10 21.78 -0.94
CA ASN A 270 -10.22 22.93 -1.17
C ASN A 270 -9.57 22.94 -2.56
N ILE A 271 -9.92 22.02 -3.47
CA ILE A 271 -9.16 21.79 -4.73
C ILE A 271 -9.02 23.05 -5.61
N ASN A 272 -10.02 23.93 -5.61
CA ASN A 272 -10.02 25.17 -6.38
C ASN A 272 -9.16 26.29 -5.76
N LEU A 273 -8.65 26.06 -4.54
CA LEU A 273 -7.80 27.00 -3.78
C LEU A 273 -6.32 26.63 -3.84
N VAL A 274 -5.96 25.63 -4.67
CA VAL A 274 -4.56 25.29 -4.94
C VAL A 274 -3.91 26.47 -5.66
N ILE A 275 -2.92 27.07 -5.01
CA ILE A 275 -2.05 28.06 -5.67
C ILE A 275 -0.98 27.27 -6.40
N TRP A 276 -0.93 27.43 -7.73
CA TRP A 276 0.00 26.72 -8.59
C TRP A 276 1.39 27.32 -8.54
#